data_AF-A0A940CDT9-F1
#
_entry.id   AF-A0A940CDT9-F1
#
_cell.length_a   1.000
_cell.length_b   1.000
_cell.length_c   1.000
_cell.angle_alpha   90.00
_cell.angle_beta   90.00
_cell.angle_gamma   90.00
#
_symmetry.space_group_name_H-M   'P 1'
#
loop_
_entity.id
_entity.type
_entity.pdbx_description
1 polymer ?
#
loop_
_entity_poly.entity_id
_entity_poly.type
_entity_poly.pdbx_seq_one_letter_code
_entity_poly.pdbx_strand_id
1 'polypeptide(L)'
;MNEYYRKPKKSSPATKLAIVLLFVIALVLVIVILTMPKNKGGRSGPGNTVINTVDPDRTRVPATPVPTNKPDAPVIDVVTVEAGGEVPAAAAFLKDSAQGMVIYYLSDVSQINTAEPGDYPEELACGEGTYKVTIRVQDTTPPSAQVRDVIVEKGTPVKPEDFIISMSDATAITASFLDNVNTDEAGSRQVRILLLDAAGNKTILAPTLTVDVDNIPPVISVPLYRELFEGDTIAYRADLVVTDDRDPDPRVEIDSSGVNLKVPGTYTVTYTATDKSGNKAVATATVVVRSLEELNTPEGKYSEAAMHRKFSKLLPSIIDDSMSDIEKLFHIWIYVREHIEYVSHSDKDSWVREAIRGLNDGTGDCFTFYAAMRAFMEEAGFETVSVHREGGSTQHFWSLVKVNGKWYHIDSCPRSEKRYAYWYCFLRTDEELLKFGIKGTPGFDDYECNYYYLFDTSAYPASATERIAEAYVNWEKDTIEYRVF
;
A
#
# COMPACT_ATOMS: atom_id res chain seq x y z
N MET A 1 -8.41 18.03 57.50
CA MET A 1 -8.50 16.60 57.86
C MET A 1 -7.51 15.89 56.95
N ASN A 2 -6.25 15.81 57.39
CA ASN A 2 -5.09 15.40 56.59
C ASN A 2 -4.69 13.98 56.99
N GLU A 3 -4.65 13.05 56.03
CA GLU A 3 -3.79 11.83 55.97
C GLU A 3 -4.46 10.77 55.09
N TYR A 4 -4.35 10.79 53.76
CA TYR A 4 -4.64 9.59 52.93
C TYR A 4 -4.02 9.70 51.52
N TYR A 5 -2.70 9.81 51.40
CA TYR A 5 -1.98 9.47 50.16
C TYR A 5 -0.57 8.96 50.49
N ARG A 6 -0.43 7.65 50.74
CA ARG A 6 0.87 6.95 50.77
C ARG A 6 1.08 6.25 49.43
N LYS A 7 2.07 6.71 48.66
CA LYS A 7 2.50 6.14 47.37
C LYS A 7 2.99 4.68 47.51
N PRO A 8 2.65 3.77 46.58
CA PRO A 8 3.30 2.47 46.49
C PRO A 8 4.68 2.54 45.80
N LYS A 9 5.59 1.65 46.21
CA LYS A 9 7.00 1.57 45.76
C LYS A 9 7.11 1.10 44.30
N LYS A 10 7.94 1.79 43.50
CA LYS A 10 8.35 1.38 42.14
C LYS A 10 9.15 0.06 42.19
N SER A 11 8.84 -0.86 41.27
CA SER A 11 9.67 -2.04 40.99
C SER A 11 11.01 -1.64 40.36
N SER A 12 12.07 -2.38 40.67
CA SER A 12 13.44 -1.99 40.34
C SER A 12 13.78 -2.15 38.85
N PRO A 13 14.69 -1.33 38.27
CA PRO A 13 15.09 -1.39 36.86
C PRO A 13 15.71 -2.73 36.41
N ALA A 14 16.16 -3.57 37.34
CA ALA A 14 16.87 -4.81 37.04
C ALA A 14 15.99 -5.88 36.36
N THR A 15 14.67 -5.86 36.59
CA THR A 15 13.77 -6.91 36.07
C THR A 15 13.32 -6.65 34.62
N LYS A 16 13.39 -5.39 34.14
CA LYS A 16 13.04 -5.04 32.76
C LYS A 16 14.20 -5.26 31.77
N LEU A 17 15.44 -5.27 32.24
CA LEU A 17 16.63 -5.45 31.39
C LEU A 17 16.85 -6.92 30.98
N ALA A 18 16.41 -7.89 31.79
CA ALA A 18 16.59 -9.32 31.51
C ALA A 18 15.68 -9.85 30.39
N ILE A 19 14.47 -9.28 30.24
CA ILE A 19 13.50 -9.70 29.21
C ILE A 19 13.89 -9.14 27.82
N VAL A 20 14.42 -7.91 27.77
CA VAL A 20 14.88 -7.30 26.51
C VAL A 20 16.14 -8.00 25.98
N LEU A 21 17.05 -8.44 26.86
CA LEU A 21 18.29 -9.11 26.45
C LEU A 21 18.05 -10.50 25.85
N LEU A 22 17.04 -11.24 26.33
CA LEU A 22 16.67 -12.55 25.77
C LEU A 22 16.03 -12.45 24.38
N PHE A 23 15.27 -11.38 24.09
CA PHE A 23 14.68 -11.14 22.77
C PHE A 23 15.72 -10.72 21.72
N VAL A 24 16.72 -9.92 22.10
CA VAL A 24 17.78 -9.47 21.18
C VAL A 24 18.69 -10.65 20.77
N ILE A 25 18.99 -11.57 21.70
CA ILE A 25 19.83 -12.74 21.40
C ILE A 25 19.11 -13.72 20.46
N ALA A 26 17.80 -13.91 20.59
CA ALA A 26 17.01 -14.74 19.69
C ALA A 26 16.91 -14.16 18.27
N LEU A 27 16.80 -12.83 18.13
CA LEU A 27 16.71 -12.17 16.83
C LEU A 27 18.06 -12.19 16.07
N VAL A 28 19.18 -12.04 16.78
CA VAL A 28 20.52 -12.12 16.18
C VAL A 28 20.84 -13.54 15.70
N LEU A 29 20.36 -14.59 16.39
CA LEU A 29 20.58 -15.98 15.94
C LEU A 29 19.82 -16.32 14.65
N VAL A 30 18.61 -15.77 14.45
CA VAL A 30 17.80 -16.00 13.23
C VAL A 30 18.42 -15.28 12.02
N ILE A 31 18.97 -14.09 12.19
CA ILE A 31 19.64 -13.34 11.11
C ILE A 31 20.95 -14.01 10.68
N VAL A 32 21.69 -14.62 11.61
CA VAL A 32 22.93 -15.37 11.30
C VAL A 32 22.64 -16.67 10.53
N ILE A 33 21.49 -17.32 10.75
CA ILE A 33 21.10 -18.54 10.02
C ILE A 33 20.61 -18.21 8.59
N LEU A 34 20.04 -17.03 8.35
CA LEU A 34 19.53 -16.62 7.03
C LEU A 34 20.58 -15.95 6.12
N THR A 35 21.77 -15.60 6.62
CA THR A 35 22.79 -14.82 5.88
C THR A 35 24.08 -15.58 5.56
N MET A 36 24.15 -16.89 5.82
CA MET A 36 25.33 -17.69 5.42
C MET A 36 25.35 -17.98 3.91
N PRO A 37 26.40 -17.56 3.17
CA PRO A 37 26.53 -17.86 1.74
C PRO A 37 26.92 -19.32 1.52
N LYS A 38 26.14 -20.04 0.71
CA LYS A 38 26.55 -21.34 0.16
C LYS A 38 27.68 -21.10 -0.84
N ASN A 39 28.91 -21.46 -0.47
CA ASN A 39 30.07 -21.36 -1.35
C ASN A 39 30.67 -22.74 -1.66
N LYS A 40 30.44 -23.22 -2.89
CA LYS A 40 31.29 -24.10 -3.71
C LYS A 40 30.87 -23.77 -5.15
N GLY A 41 31.68 -23.31 -6.08
CA GLY A 41 33.13 -23.35 -6.26
C GLY A 41 33.33 -23.65 -7.74
N GLY A 42 33.73 -22.67 -8.55
CA GLY A 42 33.91 -22.85 -10.00
C GLY A 42 34.42 -21.57 -10.67
N ARG A 43 35.74 -21.47 -10.77
CA ARG A 43 36.47 -20.35 -11.35
C ARG A 43 36.67 -20.62 -12.84
N SER A 44 36.24 -19.71 -13.73
CA SER A 44 36.83 -19.56 -15.08
C SER A 44 36.62 -18.13 -15.57
N GLY A 45 37.67 -17.58 -16.19
CA GLY A 45 37.83 -16.14 -16.51
C GLY A 45 37.08 -15.68 -17.77
N PRO A 46 37.39 -14.46 -18.26
CA PRO A 46 36.58 -13.77 -19.25
C PRO A 46 36.77 -14.42 -20.63
N GLY A 47 35.71 -15.08 -21.10
CA GLY A 47 35.65 -15.63 -22.46
C GLY A 47 35.24 -14.56 -23.44
N ASN A 48 36.13 -14.26 -24.39
CA ASN A 48 35.87 -13.47 -25.59
C ASN A 48 34.51 -13.77 -26.20
N THR A 49 33.83 -12.71 -26.64
CA THR A 49 32.71 -12.75 -27.59
C THR A 49 33.20 -13.43 -28.87
N VAL A 50 33.02 -14.74 -28.97
CA VAL A 50 33.15 -15.48 -30.22
C VAL A 50 31.82 -15.30 -30.93
N ILE A 51 31.86 -14.58 -32.05
CA ILE A 51 30.83 -14.56 -33.06
C ILE A 51 30.72 -16.02 -33.54
N ASN A 52 29.74 -16.77 -33.05
CA ASN A 52 29.38 -18.04 -33.65
C ASN A 52 28.73 -17.71 -34.99
N THR A 53 29.55 -17.59 -36.04
CA THR A 53 29.12 -17.89 -37.39
C THR A 53 28.62 -19.32 -37.36
N VAL A 54 27.30 -19.49 -37.29
CA VAL A 54 26.66 -20.76 -37.62
C VAL A 54 27.02 -21.00 -39.07
N ASP A 55 27.97 -21.92 -39.28
CA ASP A 55 28.25 -22.50 -40.58
C ASP A 55 26.95 -23.17 -41.06
N PRO A 56 26.27 -22.64 -42.09
CA PRO A 56 24.99 -23.18 -42.54
C PRO A 56 25.14 -24.53 -43.26
N ASP A 57 26.37 -25.07 -43.38
CA ASP A 57 26.65 -26.26 -44.18
C ASP A 57 26.88 -27.55 -43.34
N ARG A 58 26.54 -27.55 -42.04
CA ARG A 58 26.77 -28.71 -41.15
C ARG A 58 25.55 -29.50 -40.68
N THR A 59 24.37 -29.27 -41.24
CA THR A 59 23.16 -30.09 -40.99
C THR A 59 22.71 -30.92 -42.19
N ARG A 60 23.49 -31.01 -43.27
CA ARG A 60 23.22 -32.03 -44.29
C ARG A 60 23.51 -33.41 -43.72
N VAL A 61 22.44 -34.09 -43.32
CA VAL A 61 22.40 -35.56 -43.28
C VAL A 61 23.01 -36.04 -44.61
N PRO A 62 24.02 -36.92 -44.62
CA PRO A 62 24.55 -37.44 -45.87
C PRO A 62 23.39 -38.09 -46.61
N ALA A 63 23.06 -37.56 -47.79
CA ALA A 63 21.99 -38.10 -48.61
C ALA A 63 22.26 -39.58 -48.81
N THR A 64 21.33 -40.43 -48.37
CA THR A 64 21.30 -41.83 -48.73
C THR A 64 21.44 -41.90 -50.25
N PRO A 65 22.34 -42.72 -50.82
CA PRO A 65 22.48 -42.79 -52.26
C PRO A 65 21.11 -43.12 -52.86
N VAL A 66 20.56 -42.19 -53.64
CA VAL A 66 19.30 -42.40 -54.34
C VAL A 66 19.50 -43.63 -55.23
N PRO A 67 18.66 -44.68 -55.08
CA PRO A 67 18.76 -45.84 -55.95
C PRO A 67 18.52 -45.40 -57.40
N THR A 68 19.47 -45.67 -58.28
CA THR A 68 19.36 -45.36 -59.72
C THR A 68 18.87 -46.59 -60.46
N ASN A 69 17.68 -46.51 -61.08
CA ASN A 69 17.23 -47.55 -61.99
C ASN A 69 18.00 -47.46 -63.32
N LYS A 70 17.86 -48.48 -64.18
CA LYS A 70 18.44 -48.40 -65.53
C LYS A 70 17.85 -47.20 -66.28
N PRO A 71 18.60 -46.54 -67.18
CA PRO A 71 18.12 -45.34 -67.89
C PRO A 71 16.80 -45.54 -68.64
N ASP A 72 16.57 -46.75 -69.16
CA ASP A 72 15.38 -47.19 -69.89
C ASP A 72 14.21 -47.63 -69.00
N ALA A 73 14.36 -47.57 -67.67
CA ALA A 73 13.27 -47.90 -66.74
C ALA A 73 12.04 -46.99 -66.97
N PRO A 74 10.81 -47.53 -66.87
CA PRO A 74 9.56 -46.80 -67.09
C PRO A 74 9.22 -45.78 -65.99
N VAL A 75 10.03 -45.71 -64.92
CA VAL A 75 9.80 -44.81 -63.77
C VAL A 75 10.90 -43.76 -63.63
N ILE A 76 10.57 -42.61 -63.03
CA ILE A 76 11.53 -41.64 -62.49
C ILE A 76 12.02 -42.10 -61.12
N ASP A 77 13.29 -41.83 -60.80
CA ASP A 77 13.91 -42.34 -59.58
C ASP A 77 13.48 -41.56 -58.32
N VAL A 78 13.10 -40.29 -58.46
CA VAL A 78 12.73 -39.40 -57.35
C VAL A 78 11.50 -38.58 -57.69
N VAL A 79 10.51 -38.56 -56.80
CA VAL A 79 9.41 -37.59 -56.77
C VAL A 79 9.58 -36.74 -55.52
N THR A 80 9.51 -35.41 -55.67
CA THR A 80 9.58 -34.47 -54.54
C THR A 80 8.18 -34.01 -54.15
N VAL A 81 7.89 -33.98 -52.86
CA VAL A 81 6.64 -33.45 -52.28
C VAL A 81 6.93 -32.46 -51.16
N GLU A 82 5.99 -31.57 -50.92
CA GLU A 82 6.07 -30.58 -49.83
C GLU A 82 5.91 -31.25 -48.46
N ALA A 83 6.62 -30.74 -47.46
CA ALA A 83 6.48 -31.17 -46.07
C ALA A 83 5.05 -30.95 -45.57
N GLY A 84 4.49 -31.95 -44.90
CA GLY A 84 3.09 -32.01 -44.47
C GLY A 84 2.09 -32.31 -45.59
N GLY A 85 2.55 -32.47 -46.84
CA GLY A 85 1.72 -32.84 -47.99
C GLY A 85 1.34 -34.32 -48.03
N GLU A 86 0.53 -34.71 -49.00
CA GLU A 86 0.16 -36.11 -49.21
C GLU A 86 1.31 -36.91 -49.86
N VAL A 87 1.41 -38.20 -49.51
CA VAL A 87 2.29 -39.14 -50.20
C VAL A 87 1.86 -39.22 -51.68
N PRO A 88 2.78 -39.08 -52.65
CA PRO A 88 2.42 -39.07 -54.05
C PRO A 88 1.87 -40.43 -54.48
N ALA A 89 0.86 -40.45 -55.36
CA ALA A 89 0.37 -41.69 -55.94
C ALA A 89 1.50 -42.41 -56.73
N ALA A 90 1.49 -43.75 -56.79
CA ALA A 90 2.51 -44.51 -57.52
C ALA A 90 2.65 -44.06 -58.99
N ALA A 91 1.55 -43.64 -59.62
CA ALA A 91 1.53 -43.10 -60.98
C ALA A 91 2.37 -41.82 -61.16
N ALA A 92 2.63 -41.04 -60.10
CA ALA A 92 3.52 -39.87 -60.15
C ALA A 92 4.96 -40.24 -60.53
N PHE A 93 5.34 -41.51 -60.36
CA PHE A 93 6.65 -42.01 -60.75
C PHE A 93 6.72 -42.48 -62.20
N LEU A 94 5.61 -42.56 -62.95
CA LEU A 94 5.66 -43.01 -64.36
C LEU A 94 6.28 -41.94 -65.25
N LYS A 95 7.22 -42.34 -66.10
CA LYS A 95 7.68 -41.50 -67.22
C LYS A 95 6.59 -41.42 -68.29
N ASP A 96 6.58 -40.32 -69.05
CA ASP A 96 5.63 -40.12 -70.15
C ASP A 96 5.63 -41.27 -71.17
N SER A 97 6.80 -41.86 -71.43
CA SER A 97 6.95 -43.01 -72.34
C SER A 97 6.28 -44.30 -71.86
N ALA A 98 5.86 -44.36 -70.59
CA ALA A 98 5.27 -45.53 -69.94
C ALA A 98 3.84 -45.29 -69.46
N GLN A 99 3.18 -44.22 -69.91
CA GLN A 99 1.79 -43.94 -69.58
C GLN A 99 0.87 -45.11 -69.97
N GLY A 100 -0.03 -45.48 -69.05
CA GLY A 100 -0.95 -46.60 -69.22
C GLY A 100 -0.43 -47.94 -68.65
N MET A 101 0.81 -48.01 -68.17
CA MET A 101 1.28 -49.16 -67.38
C MET A 101 0.60 -49.22 -66.00
N VAL A 102 0.33 -50.43 -65.53
CA VAL A 102 -0.14 -50.67 -64.16
C VAL A 102 1.03 -50.48 -63.20
N ILE A 103 0.87 -49.60 -62.22
CA ILE A 103 1.88 -49.25 -61.22
C ILE A 103 1.27 -49.15 -59.82
N TYR A 104 1.95 -49.71 -58.81
CA TYR A 104 1.55 -49.65 -57.41
C TYR A 104 2.74 -49.83 -56.46
N TYR A 105 2.61 -49.33 -55.23
CA TYR A 105 3.59 -49.53 -54.15
C TYR A 105 3.59 -50.97 -53.66
N LEU A 106 4.79 -51.51 -53.42
CA LEU A 106 4.96 -52.84 -52.83
C LEU A 106 4.89 -52.83 -51.29
N SER A 107 5.06 -51.65 -50.70
CA SER A 107 5.03 -51.36 -49.27
C SER A 107 3.76 -50.58 -48.89
N ASP A 108 3.47 -50.53 -47.59
CA ASP A 108 2.46 -49.64 -47.05
C ASP A 108 3.03 -48.23 -46.85
N VAL A 109 2.82 -47.38 -47.85
CA VAL A 109 3.29 -45.99 -47.83
C VAL A 109 2.49 -45.06 -46.91
N SER A 110 1.39 -45.53 -46.29
CA SER A 110 0.62 -44.73 -45.32
C SER A 110 1.41 -44.41 -44.05
N GLN A 111 2.51 -45.12 -43.81
CA GLN A 111 3.38 -44.93 -42.64
C GLN A 111 4.45 -43.84 -42.86
N ILE A 112 4.58 -43.28 -44.06
CA ILE A 112 5.56 -42.22 -44.35
C ILE A 112 5.10 -40.93 -43.68
N ASN A 113 5.92 -40.43 -42.73
CA ASN A 113 5.68 -39.14 -42.10
C ASN A 113 6.15 -38.01 -43.01
N THR A 114 5.27 -37.50 -43.87
CA THR A 114 5.59 -36.38 -44.77
C THR A 114 5.77 -35.06 -44.03
N ALA A 115 5.49 -34.96 -42.72
CA ALA A 115 5.82 -33.77 -41.93
C ALA A 115 7.32 -33.68 -41.59
N GLU A 116 8.10 -34.75 -41.80
CA GLU A 116 9.54 -34.77 -41.61
C GLU A 116 10.24 -34.66 -42.98
N PRO A 117 11.00 -33.58 -43.25
CA PRO A 117 11.80 -33.51 -44.47
C PRO A 117 12.87 -34.61 -44.50
N GLY A 118 13.01 -35.26 -45.66
CA GLY A 118 13.91 -36.41 -45.80
C GLY A 118 13.70 -37.16 -47.11
N ASP A 119 14.61 -38.10 -47.36
CA ASP A 119 14.51 -39.04 -48.47
C ASP A 119 13.97 -40.38 -47.95
N TYR A 120 12.82 -40.81 -48.48
CA TYR A 120 12.13 -42.05 -48.12
C TYR A 120 12.24 -43.04 -49.29
N PRO A 121 13.13 -44.04 -49.20
CA PRO A 121 13.29 -45.04 -50.25
C PRO A 121 12.11 -46.01 -50.26
N GLU A 122 11.53 -46.27 -51.43
CA GLU A 122 10.40 -47.17 -51.62
C GLU A 122 10.60 -48.09 -52.83
N GLU A 123 9.78 -49.14 -52.92
CA GLU A 123 9.75 -50.04 -54.09
C GLU A 123 8.38 -50.05 -54.78
N LEU A 124 8.40 -49.92 -56.10
CA LEU A 124 7.22 -49.94 -56.96
C LEU A 124 7.24 -51.18 -57.85
N ALA A 125 6.08 -51.80 -58.06
CA ALA A 125 5.85 -52.69 -59.19
C ALA A 125 5.30 -51.88 -60.36
N CYS A 126 5.93 -52.00 -61.54
CA CYS A 126 5.45 -51.38 -62.78
C CYS A 126 5.61 -52.37 -63.94
N GLY A 127 4.48 -52.81 -64.53
CA GLY A 127 4.47 -53.92 -65.48
C GLY A 127 4.98 -55.22 -64.82
N GLU A 128 5.99 -55.87 -65.43
CA GLU A 128 6.61 -57.09 -64.89
C GLU A 128 7.86 -56.81 -64.01
N GLY A 129 8.23 -55.54 -63.81
CA GLY A 129 9.46 -55.15 -63.11
C GLY A 129 9.22 -54.51 -61.75
N THR A 130 10.21 -54.65 -60.86
CA THR A 130 10.31 -53.94 -59.59
C THR A 130 11.37 -52.85 -59.68
N TYR A 131 11.03 -51.65 -59.21
CA TYR A 131 11.89 -50.46 -59.28
C TYR A 131 12.03 -49.84 -57.92
N LYS A 132 13.26 -49.41 -57.59
CA LYS A 132 13.56 -48.68 -56.37
C LYS A 132 13.39 -47.20 -56.66
N VAL A 133 12.59 -46.51 -55.86
CA VAL A 133 12.33 -45.08 -56.02
C VAL A 133 12.55 -44.36 -54.70
N THR A 134 12.53 -43.03 -54.71
CA THR A 134 12.62 -42.21 -53.51
C THR A 134 11.53 -41.15 -53.52
N ILE A 135 10.76 -41.09 -52.44
CA ILE A 135 9.90 -39.95 -52.13
C ILE A 135 10.77 -38.97 -51.36
N ARG A 136 11.04 -37.80 -51.94
CA ARG A 136 11.80 -36.73 -51.31
C ARG A 136 10.84 -35.72 -50.72
N VAL A 137 10.80 -35.61 -49.40
CA VAL A 137 10.03 -34.60 -48.69
C VAL A 137 10.93 -33.39 -48.48
N GLN A 138 10.55 -32.25 -49.04
CA GLN A 138 11.23 -30.97 -48.87
C GLN A 138 10.25 -29.93 -48.36
N ASP A 139 10.72 -29.05 -47.49
CA ASP A 139 9.93 -27.90 -47.06
C ASP A 139 10.39 -26.67 -47.84
N THR A 140 9.54 -26.17 -48.74
CA THR A 140 9.79 -24.95 -49.51
C THR A 140 8.87 -23.80 -49.12
N THR A 141 8.01 -24.00 -48.12
CA THR A 141 6.99 -23.04 -47.73
C THR A 141 7.51 -22.17 -46.59
N PRO A 142 7.51 -20.82 -46.72
CA PRO A 142 7.87 -19.95 -45.62
C PRO A 142 6.90 -19.98 -44.44
N PRO A 143 7.38 -19.75 -43.20
CA PRO A 143 6.53 -19.62 -42.03
C PRO A 143 5.43 -18.57 -42.19
N SER A 144 4.25 -18.86 -41.67
CA SER A 144 3.16 -17.90 -41.56
C SER A 144 2.94 -17.48 -40.10
N ALA A 145 2.50 -16.24 -39.86
CA ALA A 145 2.21 -15.76 -38.51
C ALA A 145 1.15 -14.66 -38.47
N GLN A 146 0.45 -14.57 -37.34
CA GLN A 146 -0.37 -13.44 -36.97
C GLN A 146 0.38 -12.58 -35.95
N VAL A 147 0.38 -11.27 -36.16
CA VAL A 147 1.09 -10.32 -35.30
C VAL A 147 0.13 -9.33 -34.64
N ARG A 148 0.61 -8.73 -33.56
CA ARG A 148 -0.01 -7.60 -32.88
C ARG A 148 0.99 -6.46 -32.74
N ASP A 149 0.45 -5.25 -32.64
CA ASP A 149 1.21 -4.10 -32.18
C ASP A 149 1.48 -4.21 -30.67
N VAL A 150 2.59 -3.63 -30.23
CA VAL A 150 3.05 -3.66 -28.84
C VAL A 150 3.25 -2.23 -28.35
N ILE A 151 2.80 -1.97 -27.13
CA ILE A 151 3.06 -0.71 -26.41
C ILE A 151 3.87 -1.05 -25.16
N VAL A 152 4.97 -0.34 -24.93
CA VAL A 152 5.80 -0.50 -23.72
C VAL A 152 6.21 0.85 -23.14
N GLU A 153 6.49 0.88 -21.83
CA GLU A 153 7.12 2.05 -21.20
C GLU A 153 8.57 2.20 -21.69
N LYS A 154 9.06 3.44 -21.73
CA LYS A 154 10.46 3.76 -22.05
C LYS A 154 11.46 2.89 -21.27
N GLY A 155 12.44 2.34 -21.97
CA GLY A 155 13.51 1.49 -21.43
C GLY A 155 13.09 0.04 -21.19
N THR A 156 11.83 -0.33 -21.43
CA THR A 156 11.37 -1.72 -21.30
C THR A 156 11.95 -2.57 -22.44
N PRO A 157 12.69 -3.65 -22.16
CA PRO A 157 13.16 -4.57 -23.20
C PRO A 157 11.98 -5.31 -23.84
N VAL A 158 12.04 -5.48 -25.16
CA VAL A 158 11.05 -6.27 -25.92
C VAL A 158 11.72 -7.45 -26.64
N LYS A 159 10.95 -8.50 -26.90
CA LYS A 159 11.36 -9.69 -27.64
C LYS A 159 10.45 -9.90 -28.86
N PRO A 160 10.89 -10.61 -29.91
CA PRO A 160 10.07 -10.86 -31.09
C PRO A 160 8.73 -11.52 -30.77
N GLU A 161 8.71 -12.40 -29.78
CA GLU A 161 7.52 -13.13 -29.35
C GLU A 161 6.44 -12.22 -28.76
N ASP A 162 6.82 -11.04 -28.23
CA ASP A 162 5.86 -10.06 -27.73
C ASP A 162 4.93 -9.57 -28.85
N PHE A 163 5.35 -9.65 -30.11
CA PHE A 163 4.59 -9.20 -31.26
C PHE A 163 3.84 -10.33 -31.97
N ILE A 164 4.09 -11.60 -31.63
CA ILE A 164 3.55 -12.77 -32.33
C ILE A 164 2.36 -13.33 -31.54
N ILE A 165 1.19 -13.37 -32.16
CA ILE A 165 -0.01 -14.03 -31.60
C ILE A 165 0.07 -15.54 -31.85
N SER A 166 0.41 -15.91 -33.08
CA SER A 166 0.57 -17.30 -33.52
C SER A 166 1.51 -17.37 -34.70
N MET A 167 2.19 -18.50 -34.85
CA MET A 167 3.03 -18.83 -36.00
C MET A 167 2.87 -20.30 -36.34
N SER A 168 2.94 -20.65 -37.61
CA SER A 168 2.74 -22.01 -38.12
C SER A 168 3.58 -22.25 -39.35
N ASP A 169 4.17 -23.45 -39.38
CA ASP A 169 4.99 -23.97 -40.47
C ASP A 169 5.09 -25.51 -40.33
N ALA A 170 5.50 -26.20 -41.40
CA ALA A 170 5.73 -27.64 -41.37
C ALA A 170 6.98 -28.01 -40.57
N THR A 171 7.99 -27.13 -40.55
CA THR A 171 9.23 -27.32 -39.79
C THR A 171 9.39 -26.29 -38.66
N ALA A 172 10.37 -26.50 -37.78
CA ALA A 172 10.51 -25.70 -36.56
C ALA A 172 10.88 -24.24 -36.87
N ILE A 173 10.13 -23.29 -36.30
CA ILE A 173 10.28 -21.85 -36.53
C ILE A 173 11.14 -21.20 -35.43
N THR A 174 12.01 -20.28 -35.82
CA THR A 174 12.69 -19.34 -34.94
C THR A 174 12.29 -17.90 -35.28
N ALA A 175 12.17 -17.04 -34.25
CA ALA A 175 11.87 -15.63 -34.41
C ALA A 175 13.07 -14.78 -33.93
N SER A 176 13.41 -13.74 -34.68
CA SER A 176 14.50 -12.82 -34.32
C SER A 176 14.23 -11.41 -34.85
N PHE A 177 14.75 -10.37 -34.18
CA PHE A 177 14.73 -9.03 -34.75
C PHE A 177 15.84 -8.89 -35.80
N LEU A 178 15.51 -8.22 -36.91
CA LEU A 178 16.51 -7.87 -37.93
C LEU A 178 17.34 -6.64 -37.55
N ASP A 179 16.79 -5.77 -36.72
CA ASP A 179 17.44 -4.53 -36.26
C ASP A 179 17.50 -4.49 -34.74
N ASN A 180 18.42 -3.69 -34.19
CA ASN A 180 18.38 -3.36 -32.78
C ASN A 180 17.11 -2.57 -32.45
N VAL A 181 16.31 -3.08 -31.52
CA VAL A 181 15.08 -2.42 -31.08
C VAL A 181 15.43 -1.50 -29.91
N ASN A 182 15.54 -0.20 -30.19
CA ASN A 182 15.67 0.82 -29.15
C ASN A 182 14.32 1.00 -28.45
N THR A 183 14.28 1.06 -27.11
CA THR A 183 13.08 1.42 -26.34
C THR A 183 13.27 2.65 -25.45
N ASP A 184 14.41 3.34 -25.56
CA ASP A 184 14.73 4.55 -24.80
C ASP A 184 14.15 5.84 -25.43
N GLU A 185 13.69 5.75 -26.68
CA GLU A 185 13.09 6.86 -27.41
C GLU A 185 11.59 6.67 -27.57
N ALA A 186 10.83 7.68 -27.16
CA ALA A 186 9.38 7.71 -27.29
C ALA A 186 8.92 7.66 -28.76
N GLY A 187 7.67 7.24 -28.95
CA GLY A 187 7.01 7.29 -30.25
C GLY A 187 6.77 5.91 -30.86
N SER A 188 6.17 5.92 -32.05
CA SER A 188 5.68 4.72 -32.73
C SER A 188 6.53 4.42 -33.96
N ARG A 189 6.94 3.17 -34.12
CA ARG A 189 7.83 2.71 -35.20
C ARG A 189 7.56 1.26 -35.55
N GLN A 190 7.80 0.88 -36.79
CA GLN A 190 7.78 -0.54 -37.16
C GLN A 190 9.06 -1.23 -36.71
N VAL A 191 8.92 -2.43 -36.16
CA VAL A 191 10.06 -3.35 -35.92
C VAL A 191 10.04 -4.43 -36.98
N ARG A 192 11.21 -4.95 -37.37
CA ARG A 192 11.31 -6.02 -38.37
C ARG A 192 11.66 -7.33 -37.68
N ILE A 193 10.77 -8.32 -37.81
CA ILE A 193 10.94 -9.66 -37.23
C ILE A 193 11.15 -10.66 -38.37
N LEU A 194 12.26 -11.39 -38.33
CA LEU A 194 12.54 -12.52 -39.19
C LEU A 194 12.03 -13.80 -38.54
N LEU A 195 11.11 -14.46 -39.23
CA LEU A 195 10.80 -15.87 -39.01
C LEU A 195 11.66 -16.71 -39.95
N LEU A 196 12.33 -17.72 -39.41
CA LEU A 196 13.17 -18.67 -40.13
C LEU A 196 12.78 -20.08 -39.68
N ASP A 197 12.38 -20.93 -40.62
CA ASP A 197 12.14 -22.34 -40.36
C ASP A 197 13.44 -23.18 -40.40
N ALA A 198 13.32 -24.48 -40.17
CA ALA A 198 14.47 -25.39 -40.16
C ALA A 198 14.99 -25.71 -41.57
N ALA A 199 14.19 -25.51 -42.61
CA ALA A 199 14.56 -25.70 -44.02
C ALA A 199 15.22 -24.47 -44.66
N GLY A 200 15.16 -23.33 -43.98
CA GLY A 200 15.77 -22.07 -44.38
C GLY A 200 14.81 -21.08 -45.05
N ASN A 201 13.50 -21.35 -45.09
CA ASN A 201 12.53 -20.42 -45.66
C ASN A 201 12.23 -19.28 -44.67
N LYS A 202 11.88 -18.10 -45.21
CA LYS A 202 11.89 -16.84 -44.46
C LYS A 202 10.63 -16.02 -44.65
N THR A 203 10.13 -15.47 -43.55
CA THR A 203 9.08 -14.45 -43.55
C THR A 203 9.52 -13.25 -42.71
N ILE A 204 9.32 -12.04 -43.24
CA ILE A 204 9.62 -10.79 -42.52
C ILE A 204 8.31 -10.11 -42.15
N LEU A 205 8.13 -9.83 -40.86
CA LEU A 205 6.97 -9.16 -40.30
C LEU A 205 7.34 -7.74 -39.88
N ALA A 206 6.39 -6.81 -39.98
CA ALA A 206 6.58 -5.39 -39.66
C ALA A 206 5.52 -4.81 -38.71
N PRO A 207 5.32 -5.39 -37.51
CA PRO A 207 4.37 -4.85 -36.53
C PRO A 207 4.86 -3.53 -35.93
N THR A 208 3.95 -2.79 -35.30
CA THR A 208 4.24 -1.49 -34.68
C THR A 208 4.64 -1.66 -33.22
N LEU A 209 5.75 -1.04 -32.84
CA LEU A 209 6.14 -0.80 -31.46
C LEU A 209 5.88 0.67 -31.11
N THR A 210 5.11 0.92 -30.05
CA THR A 210 4.94 2.25 -29.47
C THR A 210 5.63 2.29 -28.11
N VAL A 211 6.59 3.20 -27.97
CA VAL A 211 7.19 3.50 -26.66
C VAL A 211 6.45 4.67 -26.05
N ASP A 212 5.74 4.37 -24.97
CA ASP A 212 5.03 5.34 -24.16
C ASP A 212 5.97 5.98 -23.13
N VAL A 213 5.74 7.26 -22.87
CA VAL A 213 6.49 8.03 -21.86
C VAL A 213 5.53 8.66 -20.88
N ASP A 214 5.83 8.44 -19.62
CA ASP A 214 5.15 9.08 -18.53
C ASP A 214 5.72 10.49 -18.30
N ASN A 215 4.85 11.49 -18.34
CA ASN A 215 5.19 12.90 -18.17
C ASN A 215 4.30 13.58 -17.12
N ILE A 216 3.55 12.80 -16.33
CA ILE A 216 2.65 13.34 -15.32
C ILE A 216 3.41 13.35 -13.99
N PRO A 217 3.65 14.52 -13.38
CA PRO A 217 4.33 14.56 -12.10
C PRO A 217 3.44 14.07 -10.94
N PRO A 218 4.06 13.65 -9.83
CA PRO A 218 3.31 13.36 -8.60
C PRO A 218 2.52 14.57 -8.10
N VAL A 219 1.50 14.31 -7.28
CA VAL A 219 0.73 15.31 -6.54
C VAL A 219 1.17 15.31 -5.08
N ILE A 220 1.49 16.49 -4.55
CA ILE A 220 1.89 16.68 -3.14
C ILE A 220 0.74 17.38 -2.40
N SER A 221 0.29 16.80 -1.29
CA SER A 221 -0.63 17.41 -0.35
C SER A 221 0.04 17.49 1.03
N VAL A 222 0.20 18.71 1.55
CA VAL A 222 0.81 18.99 2.85
C VAL A 222 0.21 20.26 3.43
N PRO A 223 0.08 20.38 4.76
CA PRO A 223 -0.39 21.63 5.37
C PRO A 223 0.54 22.79 5.06
N LEU A 224 -0.02 23.86 4.50
CA LEU A 224 0.73 25.02 3.99
C LEU A 224 1.23 25.95 5.10
N TYR A 225 0.71 25.79 6.33
CA TYR A 225 1.02 26.66 7.47
C TYR A 225 1.16 25.85 8.76
N ARG A 226 2.24 26.12 9.50
CA ARG A 226 2.49 25.61 10.86
C ARG A 226 2.97 26.75 11.74
N GLU A 227 2.38 26.90 12.92
CA GLU A 227 2.83 27.85 13.94
C GLU A 227 3.36 27.09 15.17
N LEU A 228 4.52 27.52 15.67
CA LEU A 228 5.26 26.90 16.78
C LEU A 228 5.84 28.01 17.67
N PHE A 229 6.26 27.66 18.89
CA PHE A 229 7.08 28.53 19.73
C PHE A 229 8.55 28.13 19.69
N GLU A 230 9.43 29.06 20.09
CA GLU A 230 10.86 28.80 20.24
C GLU A 230 11.14 27.49 20.98
N GLY A 231 11.95 26.63 20.35
CA GLY A 231 12.41 25.36 20.89
C GLY A 231 11.41 24.21 20.78
N ASP A 232 10.21 24.43 20.21
CA ASP A 232 9.30 23.34 19.88
C ASP A 232 9.87 22.47 18.75
N THR A 233 9.36 21.23 18.66
CA THR A 233 9.75 20.25 17.64
C THR A 233 8.68 20.13 16.57
N ILE A 234 9.07 19.81 15.34
CA ILE A 234 8.16 19.59 14.21
C ILE A 234 8.49 18.29 13.49
N ALA A 235 7.45 17.53 13.14
CA ALA A 235 7.55 16.37 12.27
C ALA A 235 7.18 16.77 10.84
N TYR A 236 8.17 17.06 9.99
CA TYR A 236 7.91 17.56 8.62
C TYR A 236 7.17 16.58 7.70
N ARG A 237 7.10 15.29 8.05
CA ARG A 237 6.33 14.27 7.32
C ARG A 237 4.89 14.11 7.83
N ALA A 238 4.53 14.75 8.95
CA ALA A 238 3.16 14.68 9.46
C ALA A 238 2.20 15.31 8.45
N ASP A 239 1.12 14.59 8.14
CA ASP A 239 0.08 14.96 7.18
C ASP A 239 0.56 15.16 5.73
N LEU A 240 1.77 14.68 5.39
CA LEU A 240 2.26 14.67 4.02
C LEU A 240 1.69 13.47 3.27
N VAL A 241 0.96 13.75 2.18
CA VAL A 241 0.46 12.74 1.25
C VAL A 241 1.04 13.03 -0.12
N VAL A 242 1.63 12.01 -0.75
CA VAL A 242 2.14 12.08 -2.12
C VAL A 242 1.55 10.93 -2.92
N THR A 243 0.99 11.24 -4.09
CA THR A 243 0.33 10.27 -4.97
C THR A 243 0.75 10.50 -6.41
N ASP A 244 0.72 9.47 -7.22
CA ASP A 244 1.06 9.51 -8.65
C ASP A 244 0.18 8.51 -9.42
N ASP A 245 0.01 8.67 -10.74
CA ASP A 245 -0.84 7.79 -11.54
C ASP A 245 -0.15 6.49 -11.97
N ARG A 246 1.19 6.45 -12.03
CA ARG A 246 1.97 5.30 -12.53
C ARG A 246 3.10 4.84 -11.61
N ASP A 247 3.37 5.58 -10.54
CA ASP A 247 4.33 5.24 -9.49
C ASP A 247 3.65 5.09 -8.12
N PRO A 248 3.55 3.88 -7.55
CA PRO A 248 2.94 3.69 -6.24
C PRO A 248 3.76 4.24 -5.06
N ASP A 249 5.06 4.57 -5.26
CA ASP A 249 5.93 5.08 -4.20
C ASP A 249 6.90 6.17 -4.71
N PRO A 250 6.40 7.37 -5.05
CA PRO A 250 7.26 8.47 -5.49
C PRO A 250 8.26 8.88 -4.40
N ARG A 251 9.51 9.11 -4.80
CA ARG A 251 10.58 9.53 -3.90
C ARG A 251 10.33 10.95 -3.39
N VAL A 252 10.33 11.12 -2.07
CA VAL A 252 10.12 12.41 -1.40
C VAL A 252 11.38 12.95 -0.74
N GLU A 253 11.77 14.17 -1.12
CA GLU A 253 12.81 14.98 -0.47
C GLU A 253 12.17 16.17 0.26
N ILE A 254 12.67 16.48 1.46
CA ILE A 254 12.20 17.59 2.28
C ILE A 254 13.41 18.47 2.62
N ASP A 255 13.41 19.71 2.16
CA ASP A 255 14.39 20.71 2.52
C ASP A 255 13.82 21.67 3.57
N SER A 256 14.28 21.49 4.80
CA SER A 256 14.03 22.37 5.95
C SER A 256 15.32 23.01 6.47
N SER A 257 16.40 23.00 5.69
CA SER A 257 17.72 23.46 6.13
C SER A 257 17.75 24.94 6.54
N GLY A 258 16.84 25.76 5.98
CA GLY A 258 16.67 27.16 6.34
C GLY A 258 15.84 27.41 7.62
N VAL A 259 15.19 26.38 8.18
CA VAL A 259 14.31 26.53 9.35
C VAL A 259 15.13 26.56 10.64
N ASN A 260 14.99 27.63 11.42
CA ASN A 260 15.58 27.72 12.76
C ASN A 260 14.48 27.81 13.83
N LEU A 261 14.15 26.67 14.45
CA LEU A 261 13.10 26.59 15.48
C LEU A 261 13.46 27.28 16.81
N LYS A 262 14.69 27.80 16.95
CA LYS A 262 15.13 28.50 18.17
C LYS A 262 15.04 30.01 18.05
N VAL A 263 14.72 30.53 16.87
CA VAL A 263 14.68 31.96 16.60
C VAL A 263 13.31 32.30 16.05
N PRO A 264 12.60 33.31 16.60
CA PRO A 264 11.34 33.75 16.04
C PRO A 264 11.50 34.21 14.61
N GLY A 265 10.57 33.83 13.75
CA GLY A 265 10.63 34.14 12.34
C GLY A 265 9.67 33.30 11.51
N THR A 266 9.61 33.62 10.22
CA THR A 266 8.87 32.85 9.22
C THR A 266 9.87 32.16 8.33
N TYR A 267 9.73 30.84 8.21
CA TYR A 267 10.61 29.96 7.45
C TYR A 267 9.81 29.22 6.40
N THR A 268 10.48 28.85 5.30
CA THR A 268 9.90 28.04 4.23
C THR A 268 10.51 26.65 4.26
N VAL A 269 9.67 25.63 4.16
CA VAL A 269 10.05 24.23 3.94
C VAL A 269 9.65 23.87 2.51
N THR A 270 10.56 23.23 1.78
CA THR A 270 10.29 22.79 0.40
C THR A 270 10.18 21.27 0.34
N TYR A 271 9.10 20.78 -0.26
CA TYR A 271 8.83 19.37 -0.49
C TYR A 271 8.99 19.11 -1.98
N THR A 272 9.80 18.11 -2.34
CA THR A 272 9.97 17.67 -3.73
C THR A 272 9.62 16.20 -3.83
N ALA A 273 8.67 15.87 -4.70
CA ALA A 273 8.33 14.49 -5.06
C ALA A 273 8.88 14.19 -6.46
N THR A 274 9.45 13.00 -6.65
CA THR A 274 9.97 12.53 -7.94
C THR A 274 9.49 11.11 -8.20
N ASP A 275 8.83 10.88 -9.33
CA ASP A 275 8.39 9.52 -9.73
C ASP A 275 9.55 8.68 -10.31
N LYS A 276 9.26 7.41 -10.63
CA LYS A 276 10.16 6.47 -11.32
C LYS A 276 10.61 6.95 -12.70
N SER A 277 9.81 7.79 -13.36
CA SER A 277 10.01 8.31 -14.72
C SER A 277 10.88 9.59 -14.72
N GLY A 278 11.12 10.16 -13.54
CA GLY A 278 11.88 11.39 -13.31
C GLY A 278 11.06 12.67 -13.29
N ASN A 279 9.72 12.62 -13.39
CA ASN A 279 8.87 13.80 -13.28
C ASN A 279 8.86 14.32 -11.83
N LYS A 280 8.79 15.64 -11.68
CA LYS A 280 8.93 16.29 -10.37
C LYS A 280 7.78 17.23 -10.06
N ALA A 281 7.33 17.18 -8.81
CA ALA A 281 6.46 18.17 -8.22
C ALA A 281 7.13 18.84 -7.02
N VAL A 282 6.80 20.11 -6.80
CA VAL A 282 7.33 20.92 -5.71
C VAL A 282 6.18 21.62 -4.99
N ALA A 283 6.17 21.51 -3.66
CA ALA A 283 5.26 22.23 -2.79
C ALA A 283 6.04 22.92 -1.66
N THR A 284 5.52 24.02 -1.14
CA THR A 284 6.15 24.76 -0.04
C THR A 284 5.20 24.94 1.12
N ALA A 285 5.70 24.79 2.34
CA ALA A 285 4.97 25.10 3.57
C ALA A 285 5.66 26.23 4.34
N THR A 286 4.86 27.05 5.03
CA THR A 286 5.31 28.13 5.89
C THR A 286 5.35 27.64 7.34
N VAL A 287 6.50 27.79 8.00
CA VAL A 287 6.67 27.54 9.43
C VAL A 287 6.91 28.88 10.12
N VAL A 288 6.01 29.27 11.02
CA VAL A 288 6.14 30.46 11.85
C VAL A 288 6.58 30.05 13.25
N VAL A 289 7.69 30.61 13.71
CA VAL A 289 8.21 30.47 15.07
C VAL A 289 7.91 31.76 15.83
N ARG A 290 7.12 31.69 16.89
CA ARG A 290 6.77 32.78 17.80
C ARG A 290 7.70 32.81 19.00
N SER A 291 7.89 33.98 19.61
CA SER A 291 8.71 34.07 20.82
C SER A 291 7.97 33.54 22.05
N LEU A 292 8.67 32.83 22.94
CA LEU A 292 8.10 32.44 24.23
C LEU A 292 7.83 33.65 25.14
N GLU A 293 8.50 34.79 24.90
CA GLU A 293 8.27 36.02 25.67
C GLU A 293 6.85 36.55 25.47
N GLU A 294 6.24 36.31 24.31
CA GLU A 294 4.85 36.67 24.02
C GLU A 294 3.89 36.02 25.04
N LEU A 295 4.20 34.77 25.46
CA LEU A 295 3.41 34.02 26.44
C LEU A 295 3.63 34.46 27.89
N ASN A 296 4.64 35.29 28.19
CA ASN A 296 4.91 35.78 29.54
C ASN A 296 4.20 37.10 29.86
N THR A 297 3.54 37.71 28.87
CA THR A 297 2.73 38.93 29.05
C THR A 297 1.42 38.63 29.80
N PRO A 298 0.80 39.62 30.47
CA PRO A 298 -0.49 39.43 31.15
C PRO A 298 -1.60 38.88 30.23
N GLU A 299 -1.60 39.33 28.97
CA GLU A 299 -2.54 38.90 27.94
C GLU A 299 -2.13 37.54 27.33
N GLY A 300 -0.84 37.39 27.00
CA GLY A 300 -0.33 36.20 26.33
C GLY A 300 -0.39 34.94 27.18
N LYS A 301 -0.17 35.03 28.49
CA LYS A 301 -0.20 33.87 29.40
C LYS A 301 -1.57 33.20 29.54
N TYR A 302 -2.63 33.89 29.12
CA TYR A 302 -4.00 33.39 29.10
C TYR A 302 -4.63 33.41 27.70
N SER A 303 -3.80 33.46 26.66
CA SER A 303 -4.22 33.37 25.26
C SER A 303 -4.56 31.94 24.85
N GLU A 304 -5.30 31.78 23.74
CA GLU A 304 -5.55 30.47 23.13
C GLU A 304 -4.23 29.76 22.79
N ALA A 305 -3.22 30.49 22.29
CA ALA A 305 -1.91 29.92 22.00
C ALA A 305 -1.20 29.37 23.26
N ALA A 306 -1.32 30.06 24.41
CA ALA A 306 -0.82 29.54 25.69
C ALA A 306 -1.56 28.27 26.12
N MET A 307 -2.88 28.23 25.93
CA MET A 307 -3.71 27.07 26.23
C MET A 307 -3.29 25.88 25.34
N HIS A 308 -3.37 26.01 24.02
CA HIS A 308 -2.97 24.96 23.08
C HIS A 308 -1.58 24.43 23.41
N ARG A 309 -0.59 25.31 23.62
CA ARG A 309 0.78 24.90 23.96
C ARG A 309 0.86 24.15 25.30
N LYS A 310 0.11 24.56 26.32
CA LYS A 310 0.13 23.91 27.63
C LYS A 310 -0.49 22.51 27.56
N PHE A 311 -1.65 22.41 26.90
CA PHE A 311 -2.40 21.15 26.81
C PHE A 311 -1.73 20.17 25.85
N SER A 312 -1.23 20.61 24.69
CA SER A 312 -0.52 19.77 23.73
C SER A 312 0.77 19.15 24.29
N LYS A 313 1.46 19.85 25.20
CA LYS A 313 2.65 19.29 25.88
C LYS A 313 2.31 18.28 26.97
N LEU A 314 1.13 18.37 27.57
CA LEU A 314 0.68 17.44 28.60
C LEU A 314 0.01 16.20 28.01
N LEU A 315 -0.72 16.36 26.91
CA LEU A 315 -1.56 15.34 26.31
C LEU A 315 -0.82 14.01 26.00
N PRO A 316 0.42 14.00 25.46
CA PRO A 316 1.17 12.75 25.22
C PRO A 316 1.55 11.96 26.48
N SER A 317 1.45 12.57 27.67
CA SER A 317 1.62 11.86 28.95
C SER A 317 0.34 11.21 29.47
N ILE A 318 -0.79 11.51 28.83
CA ILE A 318 -2.14 11.07 29.21
C ILE A 318 -2.64 10.03 28.22
N ILE A 319 -2.43 10.25 26.92
CA ILE A 319 -2.92 9.40 25.83
C ILE A 319 -1.83 9.12 24.79
N ASP A 320 -2.05 8.10 23.96
CA ASP A 320 -1.25 7.81 22.77
C ASP A 320 -2.14 7.31 21.60
N ASP A 321 -1.55 7.20 20.41
CA ASP A 321 -2.27 6.86 19.18
C ASP A 321 -2.76 5.40 19.12
N SER A 322 -2.29 4.52 20.01
CA SER A 322 -2.76 3.13 20.08
C SER A 322 -4.09 2.99 20.83
N MET A 323 -4.46 4.00 21.63
CA MET A 323 -5.71 4.02 22.37
C MET A 323 -6.92 4.28 21.46
N SER A 324 -8.01 3.56 21.72
CA SER A 324 -9.33 3.87 21.18
C SER A 324 -9.85 5.23 21.69
N ASP A 325 -10.83 5.81 20.99
CA ASP A 325 -11.45 7.08 21.39
C ASP A 325 -12.01 7.04 22.82
N ILE A 326 -12.61 5.92 23.21
CA ILE A 326 -13.16 5.72 24.57
C ILE A 326 -12.03 5.69 25.61
N GLU A 327 -10.92 5.01 25.31
CA GLU A 327 -9.73 4.99 26.17
C GLU A 327 -9.14 6.39 26.33
N LYS A 328 -8.96 7.13 25.23
CA LYS A 328 -8.44 8.50 25.26
C LYS A 328 -9.32 9.40 26.14
N LEU A 329 -10.63 9.36 25.93
CA LEU A 329 -11.58 10.15 26.71
C LEU A 329 -11.59 9.74 28.19
N PHE A 330 -11.48 8.45 28.51
CA PHE A 330 -11.39 8.01 29.90
C PHE A 330 -10.12 8.51 30.59
N HIS A 331 -8.97 8.41 29.91
CA HIS A 331 -7.69 8.87 30.43
C HIS A 331 -7.66 10.40 30.61
N ILE A 332 -8.24 11.18 29.68
CA ILE A 332 -8.43 12.62 29.84
C ILE A 332 -9.36 12.92 31.03
N TRP A 333 -10.50 12.24 31.09
CA TRP A 333 -11.52 12.44 32.12
C TRP A 333 -10.98 12.18 33.53
N ILE A 334 -10.25 11.07 33.71
CA ILE A 334 -9.65 10.74 35.01
C ILE A 334 -8.49 11.68 35.34
N TYR A 335 -7.68 12.07 34.35
CA TYR A 335 -6.58 13.00 34.56
C TYR A 335 -7.09 14.33 35.13
N VAL A 336 -8.09 14.95 34.49
CA VAL A 336 -8.66 16.23 34.97
C VAL A 336 -9.22 16.06 36.39
N ARG A 337 -9.93 14.96 36.64
CA ARG A 337 -10.52 14.65 37.95
C ARG A 337 -9.47 14.48 39.06
N GLU A 338 -8.30 13.94 38.74
CA GLU A 338 -7.22 13.68 39.71
C GLU A 338 -6.26 14.87 39.90
N HIS A 339 -6.19 15.79 38.93
CA HIS A 339 -5.25 16.91 38.94
C HIS A 339 -5.88 18.26 39.31
N ILE A 340 -7.21 18.31 39.48
CA ILE A 340 -7.94 19.50 39.95
C ILE A 340 -8.76 19.11 41.19
N GLU A 341 -8.52 19.79 42.30
CA GLU A 341 -9.32 19.66 43.52
C GLU A 341 -10.52 20.62 43.48
N TYR A 342 -11.69 20.13 43.87
CA TYR A 342 -12.90 20.96 43.86
C TYR A 342 -12.91 21.99 44.99
N VAL A 343 -13.10 23.26 44.63
CA VAL A 343 -13.38 24.39 45.53
C VAL A 343 -14.63 25.12 45.06
N SER A 344 -15.30 25.86 45.95
CA SER A 344 -16.55 26.56 45.63
C SER A 344 -16.35 27.93 44.96
N HIS A 345 -15.32 28.09 44.14
CA HIS A 345 -15.00 29.35 43.47
C HIS A 345 -14.21 29.13 42.18
N SER A 346 -14.64 29.79 41.11
CA SER A 346 -13.86 29.96 39.88
C SER A 346 -14.11 31.31 39.24
N ASP A 347 -13.18 31.70 38.38
CA ASP A 347 -13.31 32.85 37.49
C ASP A 347 -14.01 32.40 36.20
N LYS A 348 -15.20 32.94 35.95
CA LYS A 348 -16.06 32.52 34.84
C LYS A 348 -16.02 33.46 33.64
N ASP A 349 -15.12 34.45 33.63
CA ASP A 349 -15.05 35.45 32.55
C ASP A 349 -14.52 34.87 31.24
N SER A 350 -13.64 33.86 31.31
CA SER A 350 -13.01 33.23 30.16
C SER A 350 -12.67 31.77 30.45
N TRP A 351 -13.24 30.86 29.67
CA TRP A 351 -12.94 29.43 29.79
C TRP A 351 -11.48 29.12 29.43
N VAL A 352 -10.85 29.86 28.50
CA VAL A 352 -9.44 29.69 28.14
C VAL A 352 -8.54 30.02 29.33
N ARG A 353 -8.78 31.17 29.98
CA ARG A 353 -8.07 31.57 31.19
C ARG A 353 -8.25 30.52 32.28
N GLU A 354 -9.48 30.05 32.45
CA GLU A 354 -9.83 29.11 33.50
C GLU A 354 -9.22 27.72 33.28
N ALA A 355 -9.16 27.23 32.04
CA ALA A 355 -8.51 25.95 31.72
C ALA A 355 -7.03 25.97 32.11
N ILE A 356 -6.32 27.07 31.78
CA ILE A 356 -4.92 27.27 32.16
C ILE A 356 -4.78 27.37 33.69
N ARG A 357 -5.65 28.16 34.34
CA ARG A 357 -5.63 28.39 35.78
C ARG A 357 -5.88 27.09 36.56
N GLY A 358 -6.88 26.30 36.16
CA GLY A 358 -7.22 25.04 36.81
C GLY A 358 -6.03 24.08 36.89
N LEU A 359 -5.25 23.95 35.81
CA LEU A 359 -4.06 23.11 35.79
C LEU A 359 -2.82 23.74 36.46
N ASN A 360 -2.75 25.06 36.61
CA ASN A 360 -1.65 25.72 37.31
C ASN A 360 -1.87 25.69 38.83
N ASP A 361 -3.09 25.98 39.26
CA ASP A 361 -3.45 26.11 40.66
C ASP A 361 -3.83 24.74 41.26
N GLY A 362 -4.24 23.78 40.42
CA GLY A 362 -4.70 22.47 40.84
C GLY A 362 -6.03 22.50 41.60
N THR A 363 -6.79 23.59 41.48
CA THR A 363 -8.08 23.77 42.16
C THR A 363 -9.08 24.50 41.27
N GLY A 364 -10.38 24.25 41.47
CA GLY A 364 -11.44 24.97 40.77
C GLY A 364 -12.84 24.46 41.05
N ASP A 365 -13.85 25.05 40.42
CA ASP A 365 -15.24 24.57 40.49
C ASP A 365 -15.67 23.90 39.17
N CYS A 366 -16.95 23.55 39.03
CA CYS A 366 -17.48 22.89 37.83
C CYS A 366 -17.08 23.58 36.50
N PHE A 367 -16.98 24.91 36.47
CA PHE A 367 -16.55 25.64 35.27
C PHE A 367 -15.08 25.36 34.94
N THR A 368 -14.23 25.21 35.96
CA THR A 368 -12.81 24.83 35.81
C THR A 368 -12.65 23.42 35.25
N PHE A 369 -13.41 22.45 35.78
CA PHE A 369 -13.38 21.07 35.28
C PHE A 369 -13.86 21.01 33.83
N TYR A 370 -14.97 21.68 33.51
CA TYR A 370 -15.45 21.83 32.13
C TYR A 370 -14.37 22.43 31.22
N ALA A 371 -13.77 23.55 31.62
CA ALA A 371 -12.79 24.26 30.79
C ALA A 371 -11.54 23.40 30.51
N ALA A 372 -11.01 22.70 31.53
CA ALA A 372 -9.89 21.79 31.37
C ALA A 372 -10.25 20.56 30.51
N MET A 373 -11.43 19.97 30.73
CA MET A 373 -11.94 18.87 29.90
C MET A 373 -12.02 19.27 28.43
N ARG A 374 -12.65 20.43 28.16
CA ARG A 374 -12.79 20.97 26.81
C ARG A 374 -11.44 21.13 26.12
N ALA A 375 -10.47 21.78 26.78
CA ALA A 375 -9.15 22.00 26.22
C ALA A 375 -8.40 20.70 25.88
N PHE A 376 -8.46 19.67 26.76
CA PHE A 376 -7.84 18.37 26.45
C PHE A 376 -8.56 17.63 25.32
N MET A 377 -9.90 17.67 25.28
CA MET A 377 -10.67 16.99 24.24
C MET A 377 -10.47 17.63 22.86
N GLU A 378 -10.51 18.96 22.77
CA GLU A 378 -10.24 19.69 21.52
C GLU A 378 -8.81 19.41 21.03
N GLU A 379 -7.81 19.42 21.92
CA GLU A 379 -6.42 19.11 21.57
C GLU A 379 -6.22 17.64 21.15
N ALA A 380 -7.03 16.73 21.69
CA ALA A 380 -7.07 15.32 21.28
C ALA A 380 -7.89 15.09 19.99
N GLY A 381 -8.42 16.15 19.37
CA GLY A 381 -9.14 16.09 18.10
C GLY A 381 -10.63 15.77 18.21
N PHE A 382 -11.21 15.82 19.42
CA PHE A 382 -12.64 15.58 19.61
C PHE A 382 -13.49 16.83 19.38
N GLU A 383 -14.60 16.69 18.66
CA GLU A 383 -15.66 17.69 18.64
C GLU A 383 -16.35 17.72 20.02
N THR A 384 -16.44 18.90 20.64
CA THR A 384 -17.07 19.08 21.96
C THR A 384 -17.94 20.33 22.01
N VAL A 385 -19.00 20.28 22.82
CA VAL A 385 -19.94 21.39 23.06
C VAL A 385 -20.12 21.58 24.55
N SER A 386 -20.09 22.83 25.00
CA SER A 386 -20.36 23.18 26.40
C SER A 386 -21.85 23.09 26.71
N VAL A 387 -22.20 22.41 27.80
CA VAL A 387 -23.58 22.36 28.31
C VAL A 387 -23.63 23.08 29.65
N HIS A 388 -24.66 23.90 29.82
CA HIS A 388 -24.93 24.60 31.08
C HIS A 388 -26.26 24.15 31.65
N ARG A 389 -26.32 24.10 32.99
CA ARG A 389 -27.56 23.74 33.69
C ARG A 389 -28.61 24.84 33.56
N GLU A 390 -29.84 24.42 33.28
CA GLU A 390 -31.02 25.27 33.36
C GLU A 390 -31.68 25.20 34.74
N GLY A 391 -31.94 26.38 35.31
CA GLY A 391 -32.59 26.50 36.61
C GLY A 391 -31.73 26.04 37.81
N GLY A 392 -32.38 25.95 38.97
CA GLY A 392 -31.74 25.65 40.26
C GLY A 392 -31.07 26.87 40.92
N SER A 393 -30.51 26.67 42.12
CA SER A 393 -29.91 27.73 42.94
C SER A 393 -28.41 27.95 42.71
N THR A 394 -27.76 27.10 41.91
CA THR A 394 -26.34 27.20 41.53
C THR A 394 -26.16 27.20 40.01
N GLN A 395 -24.95 27.39 39.51
CA GLN A 395 -24.60 27.10 38.12
C GLN A 395 -23.89 25.75 38.06
N HIS A 396 -24.02 25.04 36.95
CA HIS A 396 -23.24 23.82 36.66
C HIS A 396 -22.90 23.78 35.17
N PHE A 397 -21.68 23.34 34.85
CA PHE A 397 -21.14 23.30 33.49
C PHE A 397 -20.50 21.93 33.24
N TRP A 398 -20.76 21.36 32.06
CA TRP A 398 -20.13 20.12 31.61
C TRP A 398 -20.04 20.09 30.08
N SER A 399 -19.65 18.95 29.49
CA SER A 399 -19.45 18.84 28.04
C SER A 399 -20.31 17.77 27.40
N LEU A 400 -20.69 18.00 26.16
CA LEU A 400 -20.99 16.98 25.16
C LEU A 400 -19.72 16.71 24.36
N VAL A 401 -19.48 15.45 24.00
CA VAL A 401 -18.36 15.03 23.14
C VAL A 401 -18.87 14.07 22.08
N LYS A 402 -18.35 14.18 20.86
CA LYS A 402 -18.76 13.34 19.73
C LYS A 402 -17.83 12.13 19.59
N VAL A 403 -18.41 10.94 19.58
CA VAL A 403 -17.71 9.67 19.39
C VAL A 403 -18.47 8.85 18.35
N ASN A 404 -17.78 8.34 17.32
CA ASN A 404 -18.40 7.58 16.22
C ASN A 404 -19.63 8.29 15.60
N GLY A 405 -19.56 9.62 15.45
CA GLY A 405 -20.61 10.44 14.86
C GLY A 405 -21.82 10.74 15.77
N LYS A 406 -21.83 10.26 17.02
CA LYS A 406 -22.91 10.48 17.99
C LYS A 406 -22.42 11.29 19.19
N TRP A 407 -23.32 12.05 19.82
CA TRP A 407 -23.00 12.90 20.97
C TRP A 407 -23.25 12.20 22.30
N TYR A 408 -22.36 12.43 23.27
CA TYR A 408 -22.45 11.87 24.61
C TYR A 408 -22.04 12.89 25.66
N HIS A 409 -22.71 12.88 26.81
CA HIS A 409 -22.35 13.72 27.93
C HIS A 409 -21.15 13.18 28.70
N ILE A 410 -20.27 14.09 29.11
CA ILE A 410 -19.08 13.81 29.89
C ILE A 410 -18.83 14.95 30.89
N ASP A 411 -18.65 14.58 32.17
CA ASP A 411 -18.39 15.51 33.28
C ASP A 411 -17.40 14.89 34.26
N SER A 412 -16.21 15.49 34.37
CA SER A 412 -15.15 15.07 35.31
C SER A 412 -15.29 15.70 36.69
N CYS A 413 -16.15 16.71 36.86
CA CYS A 413 -16.33 17.42 38.11
C CYS A 413 -16.72 16.45 39.24
N PRO A 414 -15.93 16.37 40.32
CA PRO A 414 -16.29 15.52 41.44
C PRO A 414 -17.49 16.09 42.18
N ARG A 415 -18.24 15.18 42.81
CA ARG A 415 -19.40 15.53 43.63
C ARG A 415 -19.03 15.25 45.09
N SER A 416 -19.37 16.17 45.98
CA SER A 416 -18.88 16.25 47.36
C SER A 416 -19.37 15.14 48.30
N GLU A 417 -20.34 14.33 47.90
CA GLU A 417 -20.97 13.36 48.79
C GLU A 417 -20.72 11.91 48.35
N LYS A 418 -20.23 11.08 49.30
CA LYS A 418 -19.98 9.64 49.12
C LYS A 418 -21.21 8.87 48.60
N ARG A 419 -22.42 9.38 48.82
CA ARG A 419 -23.67 8.78 48.32
C ARG A 419 -23.85 8.89 46.80
N TYR A 420 -23.05 9.71 46.12
CA TYR A 420 -23.07 9.87 44.65
C TYR A 420 -21.92 9.16 43.94
N ALA A 421 -21.17 8.32 44.65
CA ALA A 421 -20.03 7.56 44.13
C ALA A 421 -20.41 6.41 43.17
N TYR A 422 -21.71 6.14 42.98
CA TYR A 422 -22.21 5.01 42.18
C TYR A 422 -22.50 5.35 40.72
N TRP A 423 -22.35 6.61 40.31
CA TRP A 423 -22.69 7.03 38.95
C TRP A 423 -21.70 8.08 38.46
N TYR A 424 -21.14 7.89 37.27
CA TYR A 424 -20.27 8.87 36.63
C TYR A 424 -20.91 9.32 35.31
N CYS A 425 -20.85 10.64 35.07
CA CYS A 425 -21.15 11.21 33.76
C CYS A 425 -19.96 10.96 32.84
N PHE A 426 -19.85 9.74 32.35
CA PHE A 426 -18.86 9.34 31.37
C PHE A 426 -19.59 8.66 30.22
N LEU A 427 -19.62 9.35 29.07
CA LEU A 427 -20.26 8.92 27.83
C LEU A 427 -21.75 8.54 27.97
N ARG A 428 -22.53 9.42 28.62
CA ARG A 428 -23.96 9.22 28.93
C ARG A 428 -24.90 9.82 27.89
N THR A 429 -26.13 9.32 27.81
CA THR A 429 -27.19 9.86 26.95
C THR A 429 -28.01 10.97 27.65
N ASP A 430 -28.76 11.76 26.88
CA ASP A 430 -29.72 12.75 27.37
C ASP A 430 -30.74 12.07 28.30
N GLU A 431 -31.25 10.88 27.90
CA GLU A 431 -32.22 10.12 28.68
C GLU A 431 -31.65 9.71 30.05
N GLU A 432 -30.39 9.28 30.10
CA GLU A 432 -29.73 8.93 31.36
C GLU A 432 -29.50 10.17 32.24
N LEU A 433 -29.09 11.30 31.67
CA LEU A 433 -28.87 12.55 32.41
C LEU A 433 -30.16 13.16 32.93
N LEU A 434 -31.23 13.18 32.13
CA LEU A 434 -32.51 13.75 32.55
C LEU A 434 -33.21 12.90 33.61
N LYS A 435 -32.99 11.58 33.62
CA LYS A 435 -33.44 10.70 34.70
C LYS A 435 -32.59 10.83 35.97
N PHE A 436 -31.36 11.33 35.85
CA PHE A 436 -30.47 11.51 36.98
C PHE A 436 -31.04 12.53 37.99
N GLY A 437 -31.36 12.07 39.19
CA GLY A 437 -31.87 12.93 40.26
C GLY A 437 -33.39 13.16 40.26
N ILE A 438 -34.17 12.38 39.48
CA ILE A 438 -35.63 12.30 39.62
C ILE A 438 -35.99 11.31 40.74
N LYS A 439 -36.67 11.80 41.79
CA LYS A 439 -37.17 10.99 42.91
C LYS A 439 -38.09 9.86 42.42
N GLY A 440 -37.78 8.61 42.79
CA GLY A 440 -38.56 7.43 42.42
C GLY A 440 -38.11 6.72 41.13
N THR A 441 -36.94 7.08 40.59
CA THR A 441 -36.31 6.37 39.47
C THR A 441 -35.53 5.16 40.02
N PRO A 442 -35.80 3.91 39.58
CA PRO A 442 -35.08 2.73 40.06
C PRO A 442 -33.57 2.85 39.90
N GLY A 443 -32.83 2.73 41.02
CA GLY A 443 -31.38 2.98 41.09
C GLY A 443 -30.99 4.41 41.49
N PHE A 444 -31.96 5.32 41.53
CA PHE A 444 -31.85 6.73 41.94
C PHE A 444 -32.92 7.14 42.99
N ASP A 445 -33.47 6.18 43.74
CA ASP A 445 -34.61 6.40 44.66
C ASP A 445 -34.27 7.17 45.96
N ASP A 446 -33.00 7.26 46.34
CA ASP A 446 -32.50 7.88 47.59
C ASP A 446 -31.83 9.26 47.38
N TYR A 447 -32.00 9.87 46.20
CA TYR A 447 -31.15 10.95 45.71
C TYR A 447 -31.93 12.27 45.60
N GLU A 448 -31.91 13.10 46.64
CA GLU A 448 -32.28 14.52 46.52
C GLU A 448 -31.18 15.32 45.79
N CYS A 449 -30.89 14.97 44.52
CA CYS A 449 -30.00 15.73 43.64
C CYS A 449 -30.73 16.79 42.80
N ASN A 450 -32.06 16.93 43.00
CA ASN A 450 -33.00 17.82 42.31
C ASN A 450 -32.39 18.53 41.09
N TYR A 451 -32.44 17.86 39.93
CA TYR A 451 -32.17 18.48 38.63
C TYR A 451 -30.71 18.91 38.39
N TYR A 452 -29.73 18.20 38.94
CA TYR A 452 -28.30 18.51 38.77
C TYR A 452 -27.87 18.65 37.29
N TYR A 453 -28.38 17.79 36.40
CA TYR A 453 -28.14 17.83 34.95
C TYR A 453 -29.41 18.26 34.17
N LEU A 454 -30.17 19.23 34.66
CA LEU A 454 -31.28 19.78 33.88
C LEU A 454 -30.75 20.75 32.82
N PHE A 455 -31.15 20.58 31.56
CA PHE A 455 -30.79 21.45 30.45
C PHE A 455 -31.88 21.40 29.36
N ASP A 456 -31.93 22.42 28.51
CA ASP A 456 -32.77 22.41 27.31
C ASP A 456 -32.13 21.54 26.23
N THR A 457 -32.68 20.35 26.01
CA THR A 457 -32.19 19.42 24.97
C THR A 457 -32.31 19.98 23.56
N SER A 458 -33.19 20.96 23.31
CA SER A 458 -33.35 21.58 22.00
C SER A 458 -32.24 22.58 21.67
N ALA A 459 -31.50 23.05 22.67
CA ALA A 459 -30.38 23.96 22.51
C ALA A 459 -29.06 23.27 22.09
N TYR A 460 -29.01 21.93 22.10
CA TYR A 460 -27.80 21.16 21.84
C TYR A 460 -28.01 20.06 20.79
N PRO A 461 -26.94 19.54 20.18
CA PRO A 461 -27.04 18.33 19.37
C PRO A 461 -27.62 17.17 20.18
N ALA A 462 -28.59 16.45 19.61
CA ALA A 462 -29.17 15.29 20.25
C ALA A 462 -28.09 14.24 20.57
N SER A 463 -28.09 13.75 21.80
CA SER A 463 -27.20 12.66 22.20
C SER A 463 -27.62 11.33 21.57
N ALA A 464 -26.74 10.34 21.67
CA ALA A 464 -27.09 8.96 21.33
C ALA A 464 -28.26 8.44 22.17
N THR A 465 -29.03 7.50 21.61
CA THR A 465 -30.09 6.80 22.34
C THR A 465 -29.57 5.64 23.18
N GLU A 466 -28.36 5.16 22.91
CA GLU A 466 -27.72 4.05 23.61
C GLU A 466 -26.32 4.45 24.07
N ARG A 467 -26.03 4.09 25.32
CA ARG A 467 -24.72 4.30 25.95
C ARG A 467 -23.69 3.32 25.39
N ILE A 468 -22.47 3.79 25.15
CA ILE A 468 -21.36 2.98 24.59
C ILE A 468 -20.30 2.60 25.61
N ALA A 469 -20.21 3.33 26.72
CA ALA A 469 -19.31 3.01 27.81
C ALA A 469 -19.83 3.57 29.13
N GLU A 470 -19.29 3.08 30.25
CA GLU A 470 -19.46 3.77 31.52
C GLU A 470 -18.21 3.65 32.40
N ALA A 471 -17.95 4.70 33.16
CA ALA A 471 -17.01 4.65 34.29
C ALA A 471 -17.71 4.12 35.55
N TYR A 472 -16.99 3.37 36.36
CA TYR A 472 -17.47 2.78 37.62
C TYR A 472 -16.34 2.65 38.66
N VAL A 473 -16.71 2.57 39.94
CA VAL A 473 -15.75 2.29 41.02
C VAL A 473 -15.50 0.79 41.11
N ASN A 474 -14.24 0.37 40.99
CA ASN A 474 -13.79 -0.97 41.34
C ASN A 474 -13.39 -0.98 42.83
N TRP A 475 -14.33 -1.38 43.69
CA TRP A 475 -14.15 -1.41 45.14
C TRP A 475 -13.09 -2.40 45.62
N GLU A 476 -12.78 -3.43 44.84
CA GLU A 476 -11.73 -4.40 45.21
C GLU A 476 -10.34 -3.82 45.02
N LYS A 477 -10.17 -2.98 44.00
CA LYS A 477 -8.89 -2.35 43.65
C LYS A 477 -8.74 -0.93 44.19
N ASP A 478 -9.83 -0.34 44.70
CA ASP A 478 -9.91 1.07 45.08
C ASP A 478 -9.52 2.00 43.90
N THR A 479 -10.04 1.67 42.70
CA THR A 479 -9.78 2.41 41.46
C THR A 479 -11.07 2.78 40.74
N ILE A 480 -11.02 3.81 39.90
CA ILE A 480 -12.07 4.07 38.91
C ILE A 480 -11.65 3.37 37.62
N GLU A 481 -12.54 2.56 37.06
CA GLU A 481 -12.36 1.84 35.79
C GLU A 481 -13.50 2.21 34.83
N TYR A 482 -13.41 1.74 33.59
CA TYR A 482 -14.50 1.85 32.62
C TYR A 482 -14.77 0.51 31.94
N ARG A 483 -15.98 0.36 31.38
CA ARG A 483 -16.37 -0.77 30.53
C ARG A 483 -17.05 -0.26 29.27
N VAL A 484 -16.86 -0.97 28.16
CA VAL A 484 -17.47 -0.71 26.85
C VAL A 484 -18.63 -1.68 26.64
N PHE A 485 -19.68 -1.24 25.93
CA PHE A 485 -20.89 -2.03 25.62
C PHE A 485 -20.96 -2.49 24.18
#